data_AF-A0A846YQF7-F1
#
_entry.id   AF-A0A846YQF7-F1
#
_cell.length_a   1.000
_cell.length_b   1.000
_cell.length_c   1.000
_cell.angle_alpha   90.00
_cell.angle_beta   90.00
_cell.angle_gamma   90.00
#
_symmetry.space_group_name_H-M   'P 1'
#
loop_
_entity.id
_entity.type
_entity.pdbx_description
1 polymer ?
#
loop_
_entity_poly.entity_id
_entity_poly.type
_entity_poly.pdbx_seq_one_letter_code
_entity_poly.pdbx_strand_id
1 'polypeptide(L)'
;MGMAGQLDALERAVEGTLAEGSFEFDGDAAVLRIEGSLVHTTGWFLGFGAGGVVLLLAGAVLSLAGLPDEARWALAPGAGLLGAVACFLLLWRFTPLAGLWSDLELRFGEQAIVHRRTRIPFGDLRPEHLVWRTGPFFRRLYVRHPSLRKQLAGFFGGEERQAAEFQRRLWELISAPDLPAVLVHGSDLTPVQRWIVAAGAPYGAVNGFRVDRLGTAPGESAAAADRRAAQDLLRDPWGAYDLEQLLAAVNWLVQDGHRADFGRDAHLAARPPAAQEEYGTLLREVDGLIAGDQLEPPFVERLIELVRVRYGDEGGSYARLVPALLRDEPGADASEEGAELAQFLHQLFNDRSHAAEELHRLKVLADPALRANVGRFLIWDYGRALMLYRWGRMVEWLTEEYCWERMLPLAIDIQRRYSSWRDMSTCYLQGRLLWSGGGGKAQAEYERLVEELHNEPRSPWNLVPWDLDLTRDWA
;
A
#
# COMPACT_ATOMS: atom_id res chain seq x y z
N MET A 1 2.22 13.63 -14.22
CA MET A 1 1.62 13.76 -15.57
C MET A 1 0.15 13.45 -15.43
N GLY A 2 -0.76 14.34 -15.85
CA GLY A 2 -2.20 14.04 -15.84
C GLY A 2 -2.56 12.94 -16.84
N MET A 3 -3.80 12.43 -16.77
CA MET A 3 -4.32 11.37 -17.65
C MET A 3 -4.11 11.69 -19.14
N ALA A 4 -4.39 12.93 -19.57
CA ALA A 4 -4.14 13.40 -20.94
C ALA A 4 -2.68 13.21 -21.37
N GLY A 5 -1.71 13.56 -20.52
CA GLY A 5 -0.29 13.36 -20.84
C GLY A 5 0.13 11.89 -20.90
N GLN A 6 -0.48 11.02 -20.09
CA GLN A 6 -0.24 9.58 -20.16
C GLN A 6 -0.84 8.94 -21.42
N LEU A 7 -1.98 9.45 -21.89
CA LEU A 7 -2.61 9.04 -23.15
C LEU A 7 -1.81 9.51 -24.37
N ASP A 8 -1.33 10.77 -24.38
CA ASP A 8 -0.40 11.26 -25.41
C ASP A 8 0.90 10.45 -25.46
N ALA A 9 1.35 9.93 -24.31
CA ALA A 9 2.51 9.05 -24.25
C ALA A 9 2.21 7.63 -24.75
N LEU A 10 0.97 7.14 -24.57
CA LEU A 10 0.51 5.86 -25.12
C LEU A 10 0.39 5.93 -26.65
N GLU A 11 -0.17 7.02 -27.18
CA GLU A 11 -0.32 7.25 -28.63
C GLU A 11 1.04 7.37 -29.33
N ARG A 12 1.97 8.14 -28.75
CA ARG A 12 3.35 8.21 -29.24
C ARG A 12 4.09 6.87 -29.24
N ALA A 13 3.71 5.95 -28.35
CA ALA A 13 4.33 4.62 -28.30
C ALA A 13 3.91 3.72 -29.48
N VAL A 14 2.81 4.04 -30.18
CA VAL A 14 2.31 3.29 -31.34
C VAL A 14 2.50 4.03 -32.66
N GLU A 15 2.94 5.29 -32.64
CA GLU A 15 3.23 6.09 -33.84
C GLU A 15 4.28 5.42 -34.73
N GLY A 16 3.99 5.27 -36.02
CA GLY A 16 4.85 4.59 -36.99
C GLY A 16 4.87 3.06 -36.86
N THR A 17 3.94 2.46 -36.10
CA THR A 17 3.86 1.00 -35.92
C THR A 17 2.64 0.39 -36.60
N LEU A 18 2.58 -0.94 -36.70
CA LEU A 18 1.37 -1.65 -37.16
C LEU A 18 0.13 -1.36 -36.29
N ALA A 19 0.33 -0.92 -35.05
CA ALA A 19 -0.73 -0.60 -34.12
C ALA A 19 -1.23 0.85 -34.23
N GLU A 20 -0.60 1.67 -35.09
CA GLU A 20 -1.03 3.04 -35.39
C GLU A 20 -2.46 3.04 -35.95
N GLY A 21 -3.33 3.89 -35.39
CA GLY A 21 -4.75 3.94 -35.75
C GLY A 21 -5.62 2.79 -35.22
N SER A 22 -5.07 1.85 -34.43
CA SER A 22 -5.88 0.83 -33.72
C SER A 22 -6.50 1.36 -32.42
N PHE A 23 -6.18 2.60 -32.05
CA PHE A 23 -6.54 3.25 -30.80
C PHE A 23 -7.18 4.59 -31.11
N GLU A 24 -8.41 4.78 -30.64
CA GLU A 24 -9.11 6.06 -30.72
C GLU A 24 -9.46 6.49 -29.29
N PHE A 25 -9.02 7.69 -28.89
CA PHE A 25 -9.34 8.23 -27.58
C PHE A 25 -10.43 9.30 -27.68
N ASP A 26 -11.54 9.06 -26.98
CA ASP A 26 -12.61 10.03 -26.79
C ASP A 26 -12.38 10.78 -25.48
N GLY A 27 -11.88 12.02 -25.59
CA GLY A 27 -11.51 12.86 -24.46
C GLY A 27 -12.68 13.37 -23.64
N ASP A 28 -13.88 13.50 -24.23
CA ASP A 28 -15.08 13.94 -23.54
C ASP A 28 -15.68 12.80 -22.71
N ALA A 29 -15.62 11.57 -23.22
CA ALA A 29 -16.13 10.38 -22.54
C ALA A 29 -15.09 9.68 -21.65
N ALA A 30 -13.80 10.07 -21.73
CA ALA A 30 -12.67 9.37 -21.12
C ALA A 30 -12.67 7.86 -21.45
N VAL A 31 -12.83 7.56 -22.75
CA VAL A 31 -12.85 6.18 -23.27
C VAL A 31 -11.75 6.00 -24.30
N LEU A 32 -10.90 4.99 -24.08
CA LEU A 32 -9.99 4.50 -25.12
C LEU A 32 -10.63 3.32 -25.83
N ARG A 33 -10.96 3.50 -27.12
CA ARG A 33 -11.48 2.46 -28.00
C ARG A 33 -10.33 1.76 -28.69
N ILE A 34 -10.38 0.43 -28.67
CA ILE A 34 -9.41 -0.44 -29.32
C ILE A 34 -10.11 -1.16 -30.46
N GLU A 35 -9.85 -0.70 -31.68
CA GLU A 35 -10.38 -1.30 -32.90
C GLU A 35 -9.64 -2.61 -33.19
N GLY A 36 -10.29 -3.72 -32.89
CA GLY A 36 -9.69 -5.03 -33.08
C GLY A 36 -9.81 -5.52 -34.51
N SER A 37 -9.06 -5.02 -35.51
CA SER A 37 -9.07 -5.70 -36.83
C SER A 37 -7.92 -5.48 -37.83
N LEU A 38 -6.90 -4.65 -37.58
CA LEU A 38 -5.87 -4.43 -38.61
C LEU A 38 -4.91 -5.61 -38.81
N VAL A 39 -4.60 -6.37 -37.76
CA VAL A 39 -3.52 -7.38 -37.77
C VAL A 39 -3.98 -8.75 -38.27
N HIS A 40 -5.26 -9.08 -38.09
CA HIS A 40 -5.83 -10.32 -38.62
C HIS A 40 -6.02 -10.24 -40.14
N THR A 41 -6.30 -9.07 -40.68
CA THR A 41 -6.47 -8.84 -42.12
C THR A 41 -5.10 -8.70 -42.82
N THR A 42 -4.13 -7.98 -42.25
CA THR A 42 -2.75 -7.84 -42.80
C THR A 42 -1.99 -9.15 -42.95
N GLY A 43 -2.14 -10.11 -42.05
CA GLY A 43 -1.49 -11.42 -42.20
C GLY A 43 -1.96 -12.20 -43.44
N TRP A 44 -3.26 -12.14 -43.74
CA TRP A 44 -3.84 -12.75 -44.94
C TRP A 44 -3.45 -11.97 -46.21
N PHE A 45 -3.42 -10.63 -46.14
CA PHE A 45 -2.98 -9.79 -47.26
C PHE A 45 -1.53 -10.01 -47.65
N LEU A 46 -0.63 -10.14 -46.68
CA LEU A 46 0.79 -10.41 -46.95
C LEU A 46 0.98 -11.82 -47.52
N GLY A 47 0.26 -12.82 -47.00
CA GLY A 47 0.31 -14.19 -47.52
C GLY A 47 -0.24 -14.31 -48.95
N PHE A 48 -1.42 -13.75 -49.21
CA PHE A 48 -2.02 -13.76 -50.56
C PHE A 48 -1.31 -12.81 -51.52
N GLY A 49 -0.81 -11.67 -51.04
CA GLY A 49 -0.03 -10.72 -51.81
C GLY A 49 1.31 -11.31 -52.25
N ALA A 50 2.12 -11.79 -51.31
CA ALA A 50 3.40 -12.41 -51.61
C ALA A 50 3.23 -13.71 -52.42
N GLY A 51 2.27 -14.56 -52.05
CA GLY A 51 1.95 -15.78 -52.82
C GLY A 51 1.48 -15.45 -54.24
N GLY A 52 0.66 -14.42 -54.41
CA GLY A 52 0.21 -13.93 -55.71
C GLY A 52 1.36 -13.42 -56.57
N VAL A 53 2.27 -12.62 -56.01
CA VAL A 53 3.46 -12.13 -56.71
C VAL A 53 4.41 -13.27 -57.09
N VAL A 54 4.66 -14.22 -56.20
CA VAL A 54 5.52 -15.38 -56.49
C VAL A 54 4.94 -16.23 -57.62
N LEU A 55 3.63 -16.48 -57.62
CA LEU A 55 2.96 -17.21 -58.69
C LEU A 55 3.00 -16.45 -60.03
N LEU A 56 2.87 -15.12 -60.00
CA LEU A 56 3.00 -14.30 -61.20
C LEU A 56 4.43 -14.33 -61.76
N LEU A 57 5.45 -14.22 -60.90
CA LEU A 57 6.85 -14.30 -61.30
C LEU A 57 7.20 -15.69 -61.84
N ALA A 58 6.76 -16.77 -61.18
CA ALA A 58 6.95 -18.14 -61.64
C ALA A 58 6.27 -18.37 -63.00
N GLY A 59 5.04 -17.88 -63.17
CA GLY A 59 4.32 -17.94 -64.44
C GLY A 59 5.00 -17.15 -65.56
N ALA A 60 5.56 -15.99 -65.26
CA ALA A 60 6.34 -15.21 -66.23
C ALA A 60 7.60 -15.95 -66.67
N VAL A 61 8.32 -16.58 -65.73
CA VAL A 61 9.51 -17.39 -66.04
C VAL A 61 9.16 -18.60 -66.91
N LEU A 62 8.07 -19.32 -66.59
CA LEU A 62 7.58 -20.46 -67.39
C LEU A 62 7.16 -20.04 -68.79
N SER A 63 6.53 -18.87 -68.94
CA SER A 63 6.15 -18.32 -70.24
C SER A 63 7.37 -17.99 -71.10
N LEU A 64 8.43 -17.42 -70.50
CA LEU A 64 9.69 -17.12 -71.18
C LEU A 64 10.49 -18.39 -71.51
N ALA A 65 10.30 -19.47 -70.77
CA ALA A 65 10.92 -20.78 -70.99
C ALA A 65 10.21 -21.64 -72.06
N GLY A 66 9.13 -21.13 -72.68
CA GLY A 66 8.41 -21.84 -73.76
C GLY A 66 7.40 -22.89 -73.28
N LEU A 67 6.93 -22.78 -72.03
CA LEU A 67 5.93 -23.66 -71.40
C LEU A 67 4.62 -22.89 -71.15
N PRO A 68 3.81 -22.61 -72.19
CA PRO A 68 2.69 -21.68 -72.10
C PRO A 68 1.48 -22.23 -71.35
N ASP A 69 1.26 -23.55 -71.34
CA ASP A 69 0.13 -24.16 -70.66
C ASP A 69 0.38 -24.19 -69.15
N GLU A 70 1.59 -24.52 -68.73
CA GLU A 70 2.06 -24.51 -67.34
C GLU A 70 2.08 -23.08 -66.77
N ALA A 71 2.50 -22.10 -67.59
CA ALA A 71 2.49 -20.69 -67.20
C ALA A 71 1.08 -20.20 -66.84
N ARG A 72 0.04 -20.62 -67.58
CA ARG A 72 -1.36 -20.24 -67.29
C ARG A 72 -1.83 -20.75 -65.92
N TRP A 73 -1.43 -21.96 -65.54
CA TRP A 73 -1.75 -22.55 -64.25
C TRP A 73 -1.09 -21.83 -63.07
N ALA A 74 -0.01 -21.09 -63.29
CA ALA A 74 0.61 -20.23 -62.27
C ALA A 74 0.07 -18.78 -62.30
N LEU A 75 -0.11 -18.20 -63.50
CA LEU A 75 -0.54 -16.80 -63.66
C LEU A 75 -2.00 -16.56 -63.21
N ALA A 76 -2.93 -17.46 -63.57
CA ALA A 76 -4.35 -17.25 -63.27
C ALA A 76 -4.67 -17.25 -61.76
N PRO A 77 -4.12 -18.19 -60.94
CA PRO A 77 -4.25 -18.11 -59.49
C PRO A 77 -3.54 -16.89 -58.90
N GLY A 78 -2.36 -16.52 -59.42
CA GLY A 78 -1.62 -15.34 -58.94
C GLY A 78 -2.39 -14.03 -59.14
N ALA A 79 -2.98 -13.83 -60.32
CA ALA A 79 -3.84 -12.68 -60.60
C ALA A 79 -5.14 -12.71 -59.77
N GLY A 80 -5.73 -13.89 -59.56
CA GLY A 80 -6.91 -14.07 -58.71
C GLY A 80 -6.66 -13.69 -57.25
N LEU A 81 -5.51 -14.08 -56.70
CA LEU A 81 -5.10 -13.72 -55.32
C LEU A 81 -4.92 -12.21 -55.16
N LEU A 82 -4.22 -11.55 -56.09
CA LEU A 82 -4.04 -10.09 -56.03
C LEU A 82 -5.36 -9.33 -56.26
N GLY A 83 -6.21 -9.81 -57.16
CA GLY A 83 -7.55 -9.26 -57.39
C GLY A 83 -8.44 -9.36 -56.14
N ALA A 84 -8.40 -10.48 -55.42
CA ALA A 84 -9.14 -10.66 -54.17
C ALA A 84 -8.65 -9.70 -53.07
N VAL A 85 -7.33 -9.50 -52.95
CA VAL A 85 -6.75 -8.52 -52.03
C VAL A 85 -7.21 -7.10 -52.37
N ALA A 86 -7.17 -6.71 -53.66
CA ALA A 86 -7.59 -5.39 -54.11
C ALA A 86 -9.10 -5.15 -53.90
N CYS A 87 -9.96 -6.12 -54.24
CA CYS A 87 -11.40 -6.04 -54.02
C CYS A 87 -11.76 -5.92 -52.54
N PHE A 88 -11.07 -6.66 -51.66
CA PHE A 88 -11.29 -6.55 -50.22
C PHE A 88 -10.85 -5.17 -49.69
N LEU A 89 -9.70 -4.64 -50.14
CA LEU A 89 -9.24 -3.31 -49.75
C LEU A 89 -10.23 -2.21 -50.19
N LEU A 90 -10.81 -2.34 -51.39
CA LEU A 90 -11.86 -1.44 -51.88
C LEU A 90 -13.15 -1.57 -51.06
N LEU A 91 -13.64 -2.79 -50.80
CA LEU A 91 -14.80 -3.02 -49.94
C LEU A 91 -14.57 -2.45 -48.52
N TRP A 92 -13.38 -2.62 -47.95
CA TRP A 92 -13.06 -2.05 -46.64
C TRP A 92 -13.04 -0.51 -46.65
N ARG A 93 -12.48 0.10 -47.70
CA ARG A 93 -12.35 1.56 -47.82
C ARG A 93 -13.70 2.28 -47.98
N PHE A 94 -14.69 1.60 -48.56
CA PHE A 94 -15.98 2.20 -48.97
C PHE A 94 -17.21 1.63 -48.25
N THR A 95 -17.07 0.60 -47.41
CA THR A 95 -18.18 0.01 -46.66
C THR A 95 -17.92 0.17 -45.15
N PRO A 96 -18.90 0.59 -44.33
CA PRO A 96 -18.72 0.73 -42.88
C PRO A 96 -18.78 -0.64 -42.17
N LEU A 97 -17.96 -1.60 -42.63
CA LEU A 97 -17.83 -2.93 -42.01
C LEU A 97 -17.14 -2.85 -40.63
N ALA A 98 -16.48 -1.73 -40.32
CA ALA A 98 -15.92 -1.43 -39.00
C ALA A 98 -17.00 -1.50 -37.91
N GLY A 99 -18.22 -1.02 -38.17
CA GLY A 99 -19.33 -1.03 -37.20
C GLY A 99 -19.92 -2.41 -36.87
N LEU A 100 -19.51 -3.49 -37.56
CA LEU A 100 -19.91 -4.87 -37.24
C LEU A 100 -19.00 -5.52 -36.19
N TRP A 101 -17.82 -4.94 -35.95
CA TRP A 101 -16.83 -5.45 -35.02
C TRP A 101 -16.95 -4.65 -33.74
N SER A 102 -17.47 -5.26 -32.68
CA SER A 102 -17.54 -4.58 -31.38
C SER A 102 -16.15 -4.23 -30.90
N ASP A 103 -15.91 -2.96 -30.61
CA ASP A 103 -14.67 -2.48 -30.04
C ASP A 103 -14.46 -3.01 -28.62
N LEU A 104 -13.20 -3.01 -28.21
CA LEU A 104 -12.87 -3.18 -26.80
C LEU A 104 -12.60 -1.79 -26.24
N GLU A 105 -13.37 -1.41 -25.22
CA GLU A 105 -13.32 -0.08 -24.63
C GLU A 105 -12.64 -0.15 -23.26
N LEU A 106 -11.66 0.71 -23.04
CA LEU A 106 -11.17 1.02 -21.70
C LEU A 106 -11.92 2.27 -21.25
N ARG A 107 -12.88 2.09 -20.35
CA ARG A 107 -13.66 3.19 -19.78
C ARG A 107 -13.02 3.62 -18.48
N PHE A 108 -12.27 4.72 -18.51
CA PHE A 108 -11.50 5.17 -17.36
C PHE A 108 -12.42 5.65 -16.23
N GLY A 109 -13.51 6.35 -16.54
CA GLY A 109 -14.51 6.76 -15.55
C GLY A 109 -15.26 5.59 -14.88
N GLU A 110 -15.36 4.43 -15.53
CA GLU A 110 -15.97 3.22 -14.96
C GLU A 110 -14.93 2.23 -14.37
N GLN A 111 -13.63 2.56 -14.48
CA GLN A 111 -12.49 1.69 -14.20
C GLN A 111 -12.67 0.26 -14.71
N ALA A 112 -13.08 0.09 -15.96
CA ALA A 112 -13.35 -1.23 -16.51
C ALA A 112 -12.97 -1.36 -17.98
N ILE A 113 -12.55 -2.58 -18.34
CA ILE A 113 -12.54 -3.03 -19.74
C ILE A 113 -13.96 -3.50 -20.07
N VAL A 114 -14.56 -2.90 -21.09
CA VAL A 114 -15.89 -3.25 -21.59
C VAL A 114 -15.75 -3.80 -22.99
N HIS A 115 -16.32 -4.99 -23.22
CA HIS A 115 -16.42 -5.58 -24.54
C HIS A 115 -17.76 -6.32 -24.66
N ARG A 116 -18.65 -5.80 -25.51
CA ARG A 116 -20.03 -6.30 -25.67
C ARG A 116 -20.78 -6.31 -24.33
N ARG A 117 -21.10 -7.49 -23.80
CA ARG A 117 -21.78 -7.70 -22.50
C ARG A 117 -20.81 -8.02 -21.36
N THR A 118 -19.51 -8.13 -21.66
CA THR A 118 -18.49 -8.45 -20.66
C THR A 118 -17.90 -7.16 -20.12
N ARG A 119 -17.94 -7.00 -18.80
CA ARG A 119 -17.28 -5.93 -18.06
C ARG A 119 -16.25 -6.55 -17.11
N ILE A 120 -15.01 -6.07 -17.15
CA ILE A 120 -13.93 -6.48 -16.26
C ILE A 120 -13.38 -5.24 -15.56
N PRO A 121 -13.59 -5.11 -14.24
CA PRO A 121 -12.97 -4.04 -13.46
C PRO A 121 -11.45 -4.06 -13.59
N PHE A 122 -10.81 -2.90 -13.64
CA PHE A 122 -9.34 -2.79 -13.54
C PHE A 122 -8.83 -3.41 -12.23
N GLY A 123 -9.68 -3.45 -11.19
CA GLY A 123 -9.51 -4.21 -9.95
C GLY A 123 -9.02 -5.65 -10.13
N ASP A 124 -9.61 -6.33 -11.11
CA ASP A 124 -9.47 -7.77 -11.34
C ASP A 124 -8.39 -8.09 -12.39
N LEU A 125 -7.86 -7.07 -13.04
CA LEU A 125 -6.74 -7.23 -13.96
C LEU A 125 -5.45 -7.43 -13.19
N ARG A 126 -4.57 -8.23 -13.79
CA ARG A 126 -3.23 -8.54 -13.29
C ARG A 126 -2.26 -8.45 -14.46
N PRO A 127 -0.97 -8.18 -14.24
CA PRO A 127 0.01 -8.08 -15.32
C PRO A 127 0.02 -9.32 -16.22
N GLU A 128 -0.18 -10.51 -15.65
CA GLU A 128 -0.25 -11.79 -16.35
C GLU A 128 -1.45 -11.93 -17.30
N HIS A 129 -2.48 -11.10 -17.15
CA HIS A 129 -3.60 -11.07 -18.09
C HIS A 129 -3.23 -10.38 -19.41
N LEU A 130 -2.14 -9.61 -19.47
CA LEU A 130 -1.63 -8.99 -20.70
C LEU A 130 -0.53 -9.87 -21.31
N VAL A 131 -0.92 -10.75 -22.22
CA VAL A 131 -0.03 -11.80 -22.76
C VAL A 131 0.35 -11.53 -24.19
N TRP A 132 1.65 -11.64 -24.49
CA TRP A 132 2.16 -11.64 -25.86
C TRP A 132 2.04 -13.01 -26.52
N ARG A 133 1.60 -13.03 -27.77
CA ARG A 133 1.82 -14.16 -28.69
C ARG A 133 2.72 -13.71 -29.82
N THR A 134 3.90 -14.32 -29.91
CA THR A 134 4.86 -14.07 -30.99
C THR A 134 4.65 -15.10 -32.09
N GLY A 135 4.38 -14.61 -33.30
CA GLY A 135 4.41 -15.38 -34.54
C GLY A 135 5.64 -15.01 -35.38
N PRO A 136 5.83 -15.64 -36.55
CA PRO A 136 7.04 -15.47 -37.36
C PRO A 136 7.24 -14.04 -37.90
N PHE A 137 6.16 -13.28 -38.08
CA PHE A 137 6.21 -11.90 -38.62
C PHE A 137 5.60 -10.85 -37.68
N PHE A 138 4.78 -11.28 -36.72
CA PHE A 138 3.97 -10.39 -35.89
C PHE A 138 4.00 -10.81 -34.43
N ARG A 139 4.02 -9.82 -33.55
CA ARG A 139 3.79 -9.95 -32.12
C ARG A 139 2.43 -9.37 -31.79
N ARG A 140 1.58 -10.10 -31.06
CA ARG A 140 0.21 -9.69 -30.75
C ARG A 140 -0.02 -9.64 -29.24
N LEU A 141 -0.51 -8.52 -28.74
CA LEU A 141 -0.89 -8.34 -27.35
C LEU A 141 -2.33 -8.81 -27.17
N TYR A 142 -2.58 -9.64 -26.16
CA TYR A 142 -3.91 -10.11 -25.81
C TYR A 142 -4.24 -9.77 -24.36
N VAL A 143 -5.50 -9.39 -24.10
CA VAL A 143 -6.12 -9.62 -22.79
C VAL A 143 -6.53 -11.08 -22.74
N ARG A 144 -6.00 -11.81 -21.76
CA ARG A 144 -6.35 -13.18 -21.41
C ARG A 144 -6.85 -13.21 -19.97
N HIS A 145 -8.12 -12.87 -19.83
CA HIS A 145 -8.87 -12.99 -18.58
C HIS A 145 -9.88 -14.17 -18.72
N PRO A 146 -10.26 -14.87 -17.64
CA PRO A 146 -11.27 -15.94 -17.70
C PRO A 146 -12.56 -15.51 -18.42
N SER A 147 -12.99 -14.27 -18.24
CA SER A 147 -14.20 -13.70 -18.84
C SER A 147 -14.00 -13.03 -20.20
N LEU A 148 -12.76 -12.77 -20.63
CA LEU A 148 -12.47 -12.07 -21.88
C LEU A 148 -11.14 -12.49 -22.49
N ARG A 149 -11.19 -12.91 -23.75
CA ARG A 149 -10.00 -13.18 -24.56
C ARG A 149 -10.06 -12.37 -25.85
N LYS A 150 -9.32 -11.26 -25.90
CA LYS A 150 -9.35 -10.34 -27.04
C LYS A 150 -7.95 -9.81 -27.34
N GLN A 151 -7.65 -9.61 -28.62
CA GLN A 151 -6.42 -8.95 -29.05
C GLN A 151 -6.55 -7.44 -28.82
N LEU A 152 -5.51 -6.83 -28.25
CA LEU A 152 -5.42 -5.39 -28.03
C LEU A 152 -4.63 -4.69 -29.12
N ALA A 153 -3.49 -5.25 -29.49
CA ALA A 153 -2.54 -4.60 -30.39
C ALA A 153 -1.77 -5.67 -31.19
N GLY A 154 -1.24 -5.29 -32.34
CA GLY A 154 -0.24 -6.10 -33.02
C GLY A 154 0.89 -5.24 -33.58
N PHE A 155 2.08 -5.80 -33.54
CA PHE A 155 3.34 -5.18 -33.90
C PHE A 155 4.08 -6.11 -34.86
N PHE A 156 4.90 -5.57 -35.75
CA PHE A 156 5.87 -6.36 -36.51
C PHE A 156 7.00 -6.87 -35.62
N GLY A 157 7.71 -7.90 -36.06
CA GLY A 157 8.87 -8.44 -35.32
C GLY A 157 9.97 -7.42 -35.04
N GLY A 158 10.11 -6.38 -35.87
CA GLY A 158 11.10 -5.29 -35.68
C GLY A 158 10.70 -4.22 -34.68
N GLU A 159 9.46 -4.19 -34.20
CA GLU A 159 8.89 -3.14 -33.33
C GLU A 159 8.92 -3.52 -31.84
N GLU A 160 9.89 -4.35 -31.43
CA GLU A 160 9.90 -4.95 -30.10
C GLU A 160 9.95 -3.91 -28.96
N ARG A 161 10.70 -2.82 -29.16
CA ARG A 161 10.83 -1.76 -28.14
C ARG A 161 9.53 -0.98 -27.99
N GLN A 162 8.89 -0.61 -29.10
CA GLN A 162 7.61 0.08 -29.12
C GLN A 162 6.52 -0.80 -28.50
N ALA A 163 6.51 -2.10 -28.82
CA ALA A 163 5.58 -3.06 -28.22
C ALA A 163 5.72 -3.14 -26.69
N ALA A 164 6.95 -3.22 -26.18
CA ALA A 164 7.22 -3.25 -24.73
C ALA A 164 6.85 -1.93 -24.04
N GLU A 165 7.17 -0.80 -24.66
CA GLU A 165 6.79 0.52 -24.17
C GLU A 165 5.27 0.70 -24.12
N PHE A 166 4.58 0.30 -25.19
CA PHE A 166 3.12 0.32 -25.25
C PHE A 166 2.48 -0.53 -24.15
N GLN A 167 2.94 -1.77 -23.93
CA GLN A 167 2.41 -2.60 -22.85
C GLN A 167 2.60 -1.95 -21.48
N ARG A 168 3.79 -1.40 -21.22
CA ARG A 168 4.10 -0.72 -19.96
C ARG A 168 3.19 0.49 -19.76
N ARG A 169 3.06 1.36 -20.77
CA ARG A 169 2.20 2.56 -20.73
C ARG A 169 0.72 2.20 -20.56
N LEU A 170 0.26 1.17 -21.25
CA LEU A 170 -1.11 0.67 -21.12
C LEU A 170 -1.36 0.12 -19.71
N TRP A 171 -0.39 -0.61 -19.15
CA TRP A 171 -0.49 -1.10 -17.77
C TRP A 171 -0.43 0.04 -16.75
N GLU A 172 0.43 1.03 -16.96
CA GLU A 172 0.47 2.27 -16.17
C GLU A 172 -0.88 2.98 -16.18
N LEU A 173 -1.56 3.07 -17.33
CA LEU A 173 -2.89 3.67 -17.45
C LEU A 173 -4.01 2.86 -16.77
N ILE A 174 -3.97 1.52 -16.90
CA ILE A 174 -4.94 0.63 -16.25
C ILE A 174 -4.73 0.58 -14.72
N SER A 175 -3.48 0.69 -14.29
CA SER A 175 -3.08 0.58 -12.88
C SER A 175 -2.96 1.94 -12.20
N ALA A 176 -3.01 3.04 -12.96
CA ALA A 176 -2.99 4.39 -12.44
C ALA A 176 -4.20 4.56 -11.51
N PRO A 177 -3.99 4.96 -10.26
CA PRO A 177 -5.10 5.31 -9.40
C PRO A 177 -5.77 6.55 -9.99
N ASP A 178 -7.03 6.42 -10.40
CA ASP A 178 -7.87 7.57 -10.74
C ASP A 178 -8.16 8.34 -9.45
N LEU A 179 -7.22 9.18 -9.03
CA LEU A 179 -7.33 9.99 -7.82
C LEU A 179 -8.68 10.71 -7.73
N PRO A 180 -9.20 11.37 -8.79
CA PRO A 180 -10.57 11.91 -8.82
C PRO A 180 -11.69 10.87 -8.62
N ALA A 181 -11.69 9.73 -9.31
CA ALA A 181 -12.75 8.72 -9.12
C ALA A 181 -12.59 7.89 -7.84
N VAL A 182 -11.40 7.82 -7.24
CA VAL A 182 -11.16 7.22 -5.92
C VAL A 182 -11.71 8.11 -4.80
N LEU A 183 -11.76 9.42 -5.04
CA LEU A 183 -12.43 10.40 -4.19
C LEU A 183 -13.96 10.40 -4.38
N VAL A 184 -14.49 9.81 -5.47
CA VAL A 184 -15.92 9.88 -5.83
C VAL A 184 -16.65 8.52 -5.85
N HIS A 185 -16.02 7.41 -6.27
CA HIS A 185 -16.72 6.16 -6.64
C HIS A 185 -15.98 4.82 -6.38
N GLY A 186 -14.84 4.80 -5.67
CA GLY A 186 -14.00 3.58 -5.56
C GLY A 186 -14.13 2.74 -4.29
N SER A 187 -14.70 3.27 -3.21
CA SER A 187 -14.93 2.56 -1.95
C SER A 187 -16.13 3.15 -1.23
N ASP A 188 -16.74 2.39 -0.32
CA ASP A 188 -17.73 2.93 0.64
C ASP A 188 -17.15 4.07 1.52
N LEU A 189 -15.84 4.33 1.44
CA LEU A 189 -15.17 5.42 2.14
C LEU A 189 -15.15 6.72 1.34
N THR A 190 -15.49 7.82 2.00
CA THR A 190 -15.24 9.20 1.56
C THR A 190 -13.74 9.53 1.56
N PRO A 191 -13.31 10.64 0.93
CA PRO A 191 -11.92 11.12 1.02
C PRO A 191 -11.38 11.20 2.45
N VAL A 192 -12.11 11.80 3.38
CA VAL A 192 -11.65 11.98 4.77
C VAL A 192 -11.61 10.66 5.51
N GLN A 193 -12.61 9.79 5.31
CA GLN A 193 -12.58 8.42 5.87
C GLN A 193 -11.38 7.61 5.35
N ARG A 194 -11.05 7.75 4.06
CA ARG A 194 -9.87 7.10 3.48
C ARG A 194 -8.59 7.63 4.12
N TRP A 195 -8.46 8.93 4.33
CA TRP A 195 -7.31 9.54 5.03
C TRP A 195 -7.17 9.00 6.45
N ILE A 196 -8.27 8.90 7.20
CA ILE A 196 -8.28 8.33 8.55
C ILE A 196 -7.77 6.88 8.53
N VAL A 197 -8.28 6.04 7.62
CA VAL A 197 -7.82 4.65 7.48
C VAL A 197 -6.34 4.59 7.06
N ALA A 198 -5.90 5.53 6.21
CA ALA A 198 -4.52 5.64 5.76
C ALA A 198 -3.54 5.91 6.93
N ALA A 199 -3.93 6.73 7.90
CA ALA A 199 -3.10 7.01 9.07
C ALA A 199 -2.89 5.77 9.97
N GLY A 200 -3.88 4.88 10.05
CA GLY A 200 -3.78 3.58 10.76
C GLY A 200 -3.19 2.44 9.93
N ALA A 201 -2.90 2.67 8.64
CA ALA A 201 -2.54 1.63 7.69
C ALA A 201 -1.33 0.77 8.09
N PRO A 202 -0.22 1.30 8.65
CA PRO A 202 0.92 0.48 9.05
C PRO A 202 0.54 -0.63 10.04
N TYR A 203 -0.31 -0.30 11.02
CA TYR A 203 -0.72 -1.27 12.03
C TYR A 203 -1.83 -2.21 11.52
N GLY A 204 -2.71 -1.73 10.66
CA GLY A 204 -3.71 -2.59 10.02
C GLY A 204 -3.09 -3.63 9.09
N ALA A 205 -2.21 -3.18 8.20
CA ALA A 205 -1.61 -4.03 7.18
C ALA A 205 -0.69 -5.11 7.78
N VAL A 206 0.10 -4.79 8.82
CA VAL A 206 0.98 -5.79 9.46
C VAL A 206 0.22 -6.90 10.16
N ASN A 207 -1.01 -6.61 10.59
CA ASN A 207 -1.93 -7.59 11.15
C ASN A 207 -2.83 -8.24 10.09
N GLY A 208 -2.54 -8.04 8.79
CA GLY A 208 -3.25 -8.67 7.69
C GLY A 208 -4.61 -8.05 7.34
N PHE A 209 -4.98 -6.90 7.92
CA PHE A 209 -6.24 -6.24 7.61
C PHE A 209 -6.14 -5.39 6.34
N ARG A 210 -7.24 -5.37 5.58
CA ARG A 210 -7.37 -4.47 4.45
C ARG A 210 -7.44 -3.02 4.94
N VAL A 211 -6.83 -2.12 4.17
CA VAL A 211 -6.73 -0.67 4.45
C VAL A 211 -7.60 0.17 3.51
N ASP A 212 -8.68 -0.43 3.00
CA ASP A 212 -9.62 0.17 2.03
C ASP A 212 -11.05 0.31 2.57
N ARG A 213 -11.25 0.07 3.88
CA ARG A 213 -12.57 -0.05 4.53
C ARG A 213 -12.50 0.21 6.03
N LEU A 214 -13.63 0.53 6.66
CA LEU A 214 -13.72 0.56 8.12
C LEU A 214 -13.78 -0.84 8.73
N GLY A 215 -14.77 -1.61 8.30
CA GLY A 215 -15.11 -2.92 8.86
C GLY A 215 -14.51 -4.08 8.08
N THR A 216 -15.24 -5.19 8.03
CA THR A 216 -14.76 -6.47 7.50
C THR A 216 -14.79 -6.56 5.97
N ALA A 217 -14.08 -7.56 5.44
CA ALA A 217 -14.15 -7.99 4.05
C ALA A 217 -15.58 -8.42 3.65
N PRO A 218 -15.98 -8.24 2.37
CA PRO A 218 -17.33 -8.62 1.94
C PRO A 218 -17.48 -10.14 1.93
N GLY A 219 -18.70 -10.61 2.16
CA GLY A 219 -19.02 -12.03 2.21
C GLY A 219 -18.84 -12.64 3.60
N GLU A 220 -19.73 -13.56 3.96
CA GLU A 220 -19.87 -14.09 5.32
C GLU A 220 -18.60 -14.76 5.85
N SER A 221 -17.93 -15.56 5.01
CA SER A 221 -16.73 -16.30 5.42
C SER A 221 -15.54 -15.38 5.69
N ALA A 222 -15.28 -14.41 4.80
CA ALA A 222 -14.21 -13.44 4.97
C ALA A 222 -14.50 -12.51 6.15
N ALA A 223 -15.75 -12.07 6.31
CA ALA A 223 -16.16 -11.27 7.45
C ALA A 223 -16.02 -12.01 8.79
N ALA A 224 -16.31 -13.31 8.82
CA ALA A 224 -16.08 -14.13 10.01
C ALA A 224 -14.59 -14.31 10.33
N ALA A 225 -13.73 -14.40 9.31
CA ALA A 225 -12.27 -14.45 9.50
C ALA A 225 -11.74 -13.14 10.09
N ASP A 226 -12.11 -12.00 9.52
CA ASP A 226 -11.72 -10.68 10.03
C ASP A 226 -12.22 -10.45 11.46
N ARG A 227 -13.46 -10.86 11.78
CA ARG A 227 -14.01 -10.76 13.14
C ARG A 227 -13.20 -11.58 14.14
N ARG A 228 -12.83 -12.81 13.80
CA ARG A 228 -11.99 -13.65 14.66
C ARG A 228 -10.61 -13.01 14.87
N ALA A 229 -9.94 -12.61 13.80
CA ALA A 229 -8.63 -11.96 13.89
C ALA A 229 -8.67 -10.68 14.72
N ALA A 230 -9.70 -9.84 14.52
CA ALA A 230 -9.91 -8.63 15.31
C ALA A 230 -10.18 -8.95 16.78
N GLN A 231 -10.98 -9.98 17.08
CA GLN A 231 -11.28 -10.41 18.44
C GLN A 231 -10.05 -10.96 19.16
N ASP A 232 -9.22 -11.76 18.47
CA ASP A 232 -7.96 -12.29 19.01
C ASP A 232 -6.99 -11.14 19.31
N LEU A 233 -6.86 -10.20 18.37
CA LEU A 233 -6.02 -9.02 18.53
C LEU A 233 -6.54 -8.00 19.53
N LEU A 234 -7.81 -8.02 19.91
CA LEU A 234 -8.35 -7.22 21.01
C LEU A 234 -8.07 -7.91 22.36
N ARG A 235 -8.16 -9.24 22.41
CA ARG A 235 -8.01 -9.99 23.67
C ARG A 235 -6.56 -10.15 24.08
N ASP A 236 -5.70 -10.66 23.20
CA ASP A 236 -4.36 -11.09 23.63
C ASP A 236 -3.40 -9.91 23.85
N PRO A 237 -3.27 -8.94 22.92
CA PRO A 237 -2.38 -7.79 23.11
C PRO A 237 -2.98 -6.66 23.95
N TRP A 238 -4.30 -6.48 23.97
CA TRP A 238 -4.95 -5.34 24.64
C TRP A 238 -5.77 -5.70 25.87
N GLY A 239 -6.04 -6.98 26.12
CA GLY A 239 -6.91 -7.39 27.23
C GLY A 239 -8.34 -6.83 27.11
N ALA A 240 -8.81 -6.49 25.91
CA ALA A 240 -10.12 -5.93 25.67
C ALA A 240 -11.12 -7.03 25.28
N TYR A 241 -12.05 -7.31 26.18
CA TYR A 241 -13.11 -8.32 26.04
C TYR A 241 -14.49 -7.73 25.77
N ASP A 242 -14.64 -6.42 25.99
CA ASP A 242 -15.86 -5.66 25.77
C ASP A 242 -15.59 -4.21 25.36
N LEU A 243 -16.68 -3.45 25.14
CA LEU A 243 -16.65 -2.05 24.74
C LEU A 243 -15.96 -1.15 25.76
N GLU A 244 -16.17 -1.37 27.06
CA GLU A 244 -15.61 -0.51 28.11
C GLU A 244 -14.07 -0.63 28.12
N GLN A 245 -13.58 -1.87 28.08
CA GLN A 245 -12.15 -2.15 28.05
C GLN A 245 -11.49 -1.69 26.75
N LEU A 246 -12.18 -1.82 25.60
CA LEU A 246 -11.75 -1.24 24.34
C LEU A 246 -11.54 0.27 24.46
N LEU A 247 -12.54 0.99 24.99
CA LEU A 247 -12.48 2.45 25.11
C LEU A 247 -11.43 2.89 26.14
N ALA A 248 -11.22 2.11 27.20
CA ALA A 248 -10.13 2.35 28.16
C ALA A 248 -8.76 2.22 27.47
N ALA A 249 -8.54 1.17 26.68
CA ALA A 249 -7.30 0.97 25.92
C ALA A 249 -7.06 2.11 24.91
N VAL A 250 -8.10 2.55 24.20
CA VAL A 250 -8.01 3.70 23.30
C VAL A 250 -7.69 4.99 24.05
N ASN A 251 -8.36 5.26 25.17
CA ASN A 251 -8.10 6.45 25.96
C ASN A 251 -6.66 6.48 26.46
N TRP A 252 -6.15 5.35 26.95
CA TRP A 252 -4.75 5.23 27.37
C TRP A 252 -3.79 5.55 26.22
N LEU A 253 -4.00 5.01 25.01
CA LEU A 253 -3.18 5.35 23.83
C LEU A 253 -3.21 6.84 23.49
N VAL A 254 -4.36 7.49 23.64
CA VAL A 254 -4.53 8.90 23.30
C VAL A 254 -3.85 9.81 24.31
N GLN A 255 -3.93 9.52 25.62
CA GLN A 255 -3.35 10.33 26.68
C GLN A 255 -1.84 10.09 26.81
N ASP A 256 -1.47 8.89 27.27
CA ASP A 256 -0.10 8.56 27.64
C ASP A 256 0.53 7.68 26.55
N GLY A 257 -0.10 6.54 26.30
CA GLY A 257 0.34 5.52 25.36
C GLY A 257 1.70 4.93 25.69
N HIS A 258 2.25 4.16 24.75
CA HIS A 258 3.57 3.58 24.93
C HIS A 258 4.68 4.63 24.92
N ARG A 259 4.39 5.83 24.40
CA ARG A 259 5.35 6.92 24.27
C ARG A 259 5.65 7.65 25.59
N ALA A 260 4.91 7.37 26.67
CA ALA A 260 5.02 8.09 27.94
C ALA A 260 6.48 8.17 28.44
N ASP A 261 7.18 7.03 28.40
CA ASP A 261 8.56 6.93 28.93
C ASP A 261 9.63 7.41 27.96
N PHE A 262 9.32 7.56 26.65
CA PHE A 262 10.32 7.83 25.62
C PHE A 262 11.05 9.16 25.85
N GLY A 263 10.36 10.18 26.37
CA GLY A 263 10.97 11.47 26.70
C GLY A 263 12.04 11.33 27.79
N ARG A 264 11.73 10.60 28.86
CA ARG A 264 12.66 10.38 29.98
C ARG A 264 13.86 9.55 29.52
N ASP A 265 13.62 8.49 28.75
CA ASP A 265 14.69 7.65 28.18
C ASP A 265 15.60 8.46 27.25
N ALA A 266 15.03 9.40 26.49
CA ALA A 266 15.80 10.28 25.61
C ALA A 266 16.71 11.24 26.39
N HIS A 267 16.24 11.76 27.52
CA HIS A 267 17.05 12.59 28.41
C HIS A 267 18.19 11.77 29.04
N LEU A 268 17.92 10.53 29.43
CA LEU A 268 18.93 9.63 29.98
C LEU A 268 19.98 9.23 28.92
N ALA A 269 19.54 8.89 27.71
CA ALA A 269 20.41 8.58 26.57
C ALA A 269 21.24 9.77 26.06
N ALA A 270 20.83 11.01 26.36
CA ALA A 270 21.59 12.21 26.02
C ALA A 270 22.80 12.47 26.94
N ARG A 271 22.89 11.76 28.08
CA ARG A 271 23.95 11.95 29.08
C ARG A 271 25.28 11.34 28.63
N PRO A 272 26.41 11.68 29.27
CA PRO A 272 27.70 11.07 28.94
C PRO A 272 27.65 9.54 29.03
N PRO A 273 28.42 8.80 28.19
CA PRO A 273 28.41 7.33 28.17
C PRO A 273 28.64 6.68 29.54
N ALA A 274 29.49 7.28 30.39
CA ALA A 274 29.74 6.81 31.75
C ALA A 274 28.47 6.80 32.62
N ALA A 275 27.62 7.82 32.51
CA ALA A 275 26.36 7.89 33.26
C ALA A 275 25.32 6.87 32.74
N GLN A 276 25.34 6.60 31.43
CA GLN A 276 24.48 5.56 30.83
C GLN A 276 24.90 4.16 31.28
N GLU A 277 26.21 3.90 31.34
CA GLU A 277 26.78 2.64 31.81
C GLU A 277 26.53 2.41 33.30
N GLU A 278 26.69 3.47 34.12
CA GLU A 278 26.34 3.46 35.53
C GLU A 278 24.85 3.13 35.73
N TYR A 279 23.96 3.85 35.06
CA TYR A 279 22.52 3.58 35.11
C TYR A 279 22.20 2.14 34.72
N GLY A 280 22.73 1.68 33.58
CA GLY A 280 22.45 0.35 33.08
C GLY A 280 22.98 -0.76 33.99
N THR A 281 24.07 -0.50 34.72
CA THR A 281 24.60 -1.42 35.73
C THR A 281 23.68 -1.50 36.94
N LEU A 282 23.28 -0.35 37.49
CA LEU A 282 22.34 -0.27 38.61
C LEU A 282 20.99 -0.89 38.26
N LEU A 283 20.46 -0.65 37.06
CA LEU A 283 19.18 -1.19 36.63
C LEU A 283 19.21 -2.73 36.59
N ARG A 284 20.29 -3.33 36.06
CA ARG A 284 20.45 -4.80 36.07
C ARG A 284 20.66 -5.36 37.46
N GLU A 285 21.37 -4.64 38.33
CA GLU A 285 21.58 -5.07 39.72
C GLU A 285 20.24 -5.09 40.48
N VAL A 286 19.48 -3.99 40.41
CA VAL A 286 18.16 -3.86 41.05
C VAL A 286 17.17 -4.86 40.48
N ASP A 287 17.09 -5.01 39.15
CA ASP A 287 16.23 -6.01 38.51
C ASP A 287 16.60 -7.44 38.95
N GLY A 288 17.90 -7.75 39.06
CA GLY A 288 18.38 -9.04 39.58
C GLY A 288 17.97 -9.29 41.03
N LEU A 289 18.01 -8.27 41.89
CA LEU A 289 17.54 -8.35 43.28
C LEU A 289 16.02 -8.60 43.34
N ILE A 290 15.23 -7.91 42.51
CA ILE A 290 13.77 -8.09 42.42
C ILE A 290 13.42 -9.48 41.85
N ALA A 291 14.20 -9.99 40.88
CA ALA A 291 14.04 -11.33 40.33
C ALA A 291 14.38 -12.43 41.34
N GLY A 292 15.35 -12.17 42.22
CA GLY A 292 15.77 -13.07 43.29
C GLY A 292 14.95 -12.97 44.58
N ASP A 293 13.93 -12.11 44.64
CA ASP A 293 13.16 -11.79 45.85
C ASP A 293 14.05 -11.30 47.03
N GLN A 294 15.12 -10.56 46.69
CA GLN A 294 16.11 -10.05 47.64
C GLN A 294 15.83 -8.58 47.96
N LEU A 295 14.79 -8.31 48.76
CA LEU A 295 14.31 -6.95 49.08
C LEU A 295 14.89 -6.35 50.37
N GLU A 296 15.76 -7.10 51.05
CA GLU A 296 16.52 -6.67 52.24
C GLU A 296 17.79 -5.90 51.84
N PRO A 297 18.46 -5.20 52.78
CA PRO A 297 19.68 -4.46 52.47
C PRO A 297 20.71 -5.30 51.69
N PRO A 298 21.29 -4.77 50.59
CA PRO A 298 21.34 -3.36 50.21
C PRO A 298 20.25 -2.89 49.21
N PHE A 299 19.11 -3.59 49.09
CA PHE A 299 18.12 -3.31 48.04
C PHE A 299 17.66 -1.85 47.97
N VAL A 300 17.22 -1.29 49.10
CA VAL A 300 16.69 0.08 49.15
C VAL A 300 17.79 1.10 48.83
N GLU A 301 19.02 0.86 49.30
CA GLU A 301 20.16 1.71 48.97
C GLU A 301 20.45 1.71 47.47
N ARG A 302 20.46 0.53 46.83
CA ARG A 302 20.66 0.41 45.38
C ARG A 302 19.53 1.03 44.57
N LEU A 303 18.28 0.88 45.02
CA LEU A 303 17.14 1.52 44.37
C LEU A 303 17.23 3.04 44.46
N ILE A 304 17.64 3.59 45.61
CA ILE A 304 17.88 5.02 45.78
C ILE A 304 19.00 5.51 44.84
N GLU A 305 20.08 4.75 44.72
CA GLU A 305 21.17 5.05 43.77
C GLU A 305 20.67 5.03 42.31
N LEU A 306 19.93 4.00 41.92
CA LEU A 306 19.30 3.89 40.59
C LEU A 306 18.43 5.10 40.29
N VAL A 307 17.56 5.49 41.23
CA VAL A 307 16.68 6.66 41.09
C VAL A 307 17.49 7.95 40.96
N ARG A 308 18.53 8.14 41.78
CA ARG A 308 19.41 9.31 41.65
C ARG A 308 20.03 9.40 40.26
N VAL A 309 20.56 8.30 39.76
CA VAL A 309 21.17 8.24 38.44
C VAL A 309 20.11 8.41 37.36
N ARG A 310 18.91 7.83 37.46
CA ARG A 310 17.81 7.99 36.48
C ARG A 310 17.45 9.45 36.28
N TYR A 311 17.18 10.17 37.36
CA TYR A 311 16.64 11.53 37.31
C TYR A 311 17.72 12.63 37.27
N GLY A 312 19.00 12.30 37.44
CA GLY A 312 20.11 13.24 37.24
C GLY A 312 20.07 14.39 38.26
N ASP A 313 19.99 15.63 37.79
CA ASP A 313 19.97 16.82 38.65
C ASP A 313 18.77 16.82 39.62
N GLU A 314 17.64 16.23 39.21
CA GLU A 314 16.44 16.04 40.04
C GLU A 314 16.53 14.78 40.91
N GLY A 315 17.53 13.92 40.73
CA GLY A 315 17.66 12.64 41.42
C GLY A 315 17.60 12.73 42.94
N GLY A 316 18.03 13.85 43.52
CA GLY A 316 17.93 14.10 44.95
C GLY A 316 16.49 14.27 45.46
N SER A 317 15.56 14.83 44.68
CA SER A 317 14.15 14.96 45.07
C SER A 317 13.43 13.62 44.96
N TYR A 318 13.58 12.94 43.82
CA TYR A 318 12.99 11.61 43.59
C TYR A 318 13.48 10.59 44.63
N ALA A 319 14.79 10.57 44.94
CA ALA A 319 15.36 9.66 45.94
C ALA A 319 14.74 9.78 47.34
N ARG A 320 14.24 10.97 47.72
CA ARG A 320 13.58 11.17 49.04
C ARG A 320 12.20 10.54 49.10
N LEU A 321 11.55 10.33 47.95
CA LEU A 321 10.20 9.76 47.86
C LEU A 321 10.22 8.23 47.87
N VAL A 322 11.35 7.60 47.51
CA VAL A 322 11.48 6.13 47.42
C VAL A 322 10.98 5.40 48.68
N PRO A 323 11.41 5.73 49.91
CA PRO A 323 10.96 4.98 51.09
C PRO A 323 9.45 5.12 51.37
N ALA A 324 8.86 6.28 51.07
CA ALA A 324 7.43 6.52 51.29
C ALA A 324 6.59 5.77 50.26
N LEU A 325 7.03 5.76 48.99
CA LEU A 325 6.38 5.00 47.91
C LEU A 325 6.50 3.49 48.12
N LEU A 326 7.64 2.97 48.56
CA LEU A 326 7.78 1.53 48.87
C LEU A 326 6.90 1.05 50.03
N ARG A 327 6.48 1.98 50.90
CA ARG A 327 5.60 1.70 52.05
C ARG A 327 4.13 2.00 51.76
N ASP A 328 3.80 2.37 50.52
CA ASP A 328 2.47 2.83 50.12
C ASP A 328 1.91 3.91 51.07
N GLU A 329 2.77 4.85 51.50
CA GLU A 329 2.36 5.92 52.42
C GLU A 329 1.34 6.86 51.73
N PRO A 330 0.20 7.17 52.36
CA PRO A 330 -0.81 8.05 51.76
C PRO A 330 -0.25 9.41 51.36
N GLY A 331 -0.41 9.77 50.08
CA GLY A 331 0.03 11.04 49.52
C GLY A 331 1.49 11.08 49.02
N ALA A 332 2.22 9.96 49.07
CA ALA A 332 3.57 9.86 48.52
C ALA A 332 3.62 10.07 46.98
N ASP A 333 2.52 9.79 46.30
CA ASP A 333 2.31 9.94 44.85
C ASP A 333 1.50 11.19 44.48
N ALA A 334 1.20 12.07 45.44
CA ALA A 334 0.32 13.22 45.20
C ALA A 334 0.98 14.33 44.36
N SER A 335 2.32 14.40 44.32
CA SER A 335 3.05 15.32 43.45
C SER A 335 3.31 14.68 42.08
N GLU A 336 3.62 15.52 41.08
CA GLU A 336 3.97 15.04 39.74
C GLU A 336 5.18 14.09 39.77
N GLU A 337 6.21 14.44 40.54
CA GLU A 337 7.40 13.59 40.73
C GLU A 337 7.07 12.29 41.47
N GLY A 338 6.17 12.36 42.45
CA GLY A 338 5.69 11.19 43.19
C GLY A 338 4.93 10.22 42.29
N ALA A 339 3.99 10.74 41.47
CA ALA A 339 3.23 9.94 40.52
C ALA A 339 4.13 9.30 39.45
N GLU A 340 5.06 10.07 38.87
CA GLU A 340 6.02 9.54 37.89
C GLU A 340 6.92 8.45 38.49
N LEU A 341 7.43 8.68 39.71
CA LEU A 341 8.26 7.69 40.39
C LEU A 341 7.46 6.44 40.76
N ALA A 342 6.23 6.60 41.22
CA ALA A 342 5.34 5.48 41.53
C ALA A 342 5.11 4.62 40.29
N GLN A 343 4.89 5.24 39.12
CA GLN A 343 4.76 4.52 37.85
C GLN A 343 6.03 3.75 37.48
N PHE A 344 7.20 4.40 37.55
CA PHE A 344 8.47 3.73 37.29
C PHE A 344 8.71 2.54 38.22
N LEU A 345 8.51 2.72 39.54
CA LEU A 345 8.64 1.65 40.51
C LEU A 345 7.64 0.52 40.23
N HIS A 346 6.38 0.86 39.94
CA HIS A 346 5.36 -0.12 39.60
C HIS A 346 5.77 -0.98 38.39
N GLN A 347 6.26 -0.36 37.30
CA GLN A 347 6.77 -1.09 36.14
C GLN A 347 7.98 -1.95 36.53
N LEU A 348 8.95 -1.39 37.27
CA LEU A 348 10.16 -2.11 37.69
C LEU A 348 9.85 -3.36 38.55
N PHE A 349 8.84 -3.30 39.42
CA PHE A 349 8.45 -4.43 40.27
C PHE A 349 7.54 -5.46 39.57
N ASN A 350 6.67 -5.01 38.66
CA ASN A 350 5.60 -5.85 38.13
C ASN A 350 5.80 -6.30 36.68
N ASP A 351 6.68 -5.65 35.92
CA ASP A 351 7.01 -5.99 34.54
C ASP A 351 8.45 -6.52 34.44
N ARG A 352 8.58 -7.84 34.28
CA ARG A 352 9.86 -8.53 34.16
C ARG A 352 10.65 -8.18 32.91
N SER A 353 10.01 -7.58 31.90
CA SER A 353 10.66 -7.09 30.68
C SER A 353 11.15 -5.65 30.83
N HIS A 354 10.63 -4.88 31.79
CA HIS A 354 10.82 -3.44 31.88
C HIS A 354 12.29 -3.03 31.82
N ALA A 355 13.14 -3.65 32.66
CA ALA A 355 14.57 -3.35 32.70
C ALA A 355 15.26 -3.63 31.35
N ALA A 356 14.96 -4.76 30.71
CA ALA A 356 15.53 -5.12 29.42
C ALA A 356 15.05 -4.18 28.30
N GLU A 357 13.76 -3.81 28.31
CA GLU A 357 13.19 -2.88 27.35
C GLU A 357 13.77 -1.47 27.48
N GLU A 358 13.93 -0.97 28.70
CA GLU A 358 14.52 0.36 28.91
C GLU A 358 16.00 0.38 28.47
N LEU A 359 16.78 -0.65 28.82
CA LEU A 359 18.16 -0.79 28.33
C LEU A 359 18.24 -0.82 26.79
N HIS A 360 17.28 -1.49 26.15
CA HIS A 360 17.16 -1.46 24.69
C HIS A 360 16.85 -0.05 24.18
N ARG A 361 15.89 0.66 24.77
CA ARG A 361 15.55 2.04 24.40
C ARG A 361 16.75 2.97 24.54
N LEU A 362 17.52 2.87 25.63
CA LEU A 362 18.76 3.64 25.82
C LEU A 362 19.78 3.39 24.71
N LYS A 363 19.97 2.13 24.32
CA LYS A 363 20.87 1.78 23.22
C LYS A 363 20.40 2.36 21.88
N VAL A 364 19.10 2.33 21.61
CA VAL A 364 18.51 2.87 20.37
C VAL A 364 18.56 4.40 20.36
N LEU A 365 18.29 5.05 21.48
CA LEU A 365 18.28 6.51 21.65
C LEU A 365 19.69 7.14 21.71
N ALA A 366 20.74 6.31 21.71
CA ALA A 366 22.10 6.77 21.49
C ALA A 366 22.26 7.45 20.11
N ASP A 367 21.42 7.09 19.11
CA ASP A 367 21.34 7.80 17.83
C ASP A 367 20.71 9.20 18.03
N PRO A 368 21.46 10.31 17.80
CA PRO A 368 20.94 11.66 17.93
C PRO A 368 19.77 11.96 16.98
N ALA A 369 19.74 11.35 15.79
CA ALA A 369 18.69 11.60 14.80
C ALA A 369 17.34 11.01 15.26
N LEU A 370 17.36 9.80 15.82
CA LEU A 370 16.17 9.19 16.42
C LEU A 370 15.73 9.97 17.67
N ARG A 371 16.68 10.31 18.54
CA ARG A 371 16.41 11.07 19.77
C ARG A 371 15.76 12.43 19.51
N ALA A 372 16.12 13.11 18.41
CA ALA A 372 15.49 14.36 18.01
C ALA A 372 13.99 14.23 17.65
N ASN A 373 13.51 13.02 17.31
CA ASN A 373 12.12 12.77 16.95
C ASN A 373 11.26 12.25 18.11
N VAL A 374 11.79 12.09 19.32
CA VAL A 374 11.07 11.48 20.46
C VAL A 374 9.72 12.11 20.75
N GLY A 375 9.64 13.45 20.73
CA GLY A 375 8.38 14.19 20.90
C GLY A 375 7.38 14.04 19.75
N ARG A 376 7.74 13.30 18.69
CA ARG A 376 6.96 13.12 17.46
C ARG A 376 6.43 11.70 17.30
N PHE A 377 6.60 10.80 18.27
CA PHE A 377 6.16 9.40 18.14
C PHE A 377 4.67 9.16 18.45
N LEU A 378 3.85 10.21 18.53
CA LEU A 378 2.40 10.13 18.74
C LEU A 378 1.68 9.16 17.78
N ILE A 379 2.10 9.11 16.51
CA ILE A 379 1.54 8.18 15.51
C ILE A 379 1.67 6.70 15.90
N TRP A 380 2.67 6.35 16.70
CA TRP A 380 2.82 4.98 17.19
C TRP A 380 1.57 4.53 17.96
N ASP A 381 1.05 5.40 18.82
CA ASP A 381 -0.15 5.11 19.61
C ASP A 381 -1.43 5.49 18.87
N TYR A 382 -1.45 6.63 18.17
CA TYR A 382 -2.65 7.07 17.46
C TYR A 382 -3.00 6.13 16.31
N GLY A 383 -2.01 5.63 15.55
CA GLY A 383 -2.24 4.62 14.51
C GLY A 383 -2.84 3.32 15.06
N ARG A 384 -2.53 2.97 16.32
CA ARG A 384 -3.16 1.85 17.03
C ARG A 384 -4.56 2.20 17.47
N ALA A 385 -4.78 3.37 18.05
CA ALA A 385 -6.11 3.82 18.47
C ALA A 385 -7.11 3.81 17.31
N LEU A 386 -6.70 4.28 16.13
CA LEU A 386 -7.49 4.20 14.89
C LEU A 386 -7.86 2.74 14.55
N MET A 387 -6.92 1.80 14.71
CA MET A 387 -7.19 0.38 14.50
C MET A 387 -8.06 -0.25 15.59
N LEU A 388 -7.95 0.16 16.86
CA LEU A 388 -8.84 -0.32 17.92
C LEU A 388 -10.29 0.07 17.63
N TYR A 389 -10.53 1.30 17.17
CA TYR A 389 -11.87 1.70 16.70
C TYR A 389 -12.36 0.80 15.56
N ARG A 390 -11.50 0.50 14.58
CA ARG A 390 -11.85 -0.41 13.47
C ARG A 390 -12.14 -1.83 13.95
N TRP A 391 -11.35 -2.39 14.84
CA TRP A 391 -11.59 -3.71 15.41
C TRP A 391 -12.87 -3.74 16.22
N GLY A 392 -13.13 -2.72 17.03
CA GLY A 392 -14.41 -2.53 17.74
C GLY A 392 -15.61 -2.50 16.79
N ARG A 393 -15.47 -1.89 15.61
CA ARG A 393 -16.50 -1.93 14.55
C ARG A 393 -16.64 -3.34 13.96
N MET A 394 -15.54 -4.02 13.68
CA MET A 394 -15.55 -5.37 13.10
C MET A 394 -16.28 -6.36 14.02
N VAL A 395 -16.01 -6.31 15.32
CA VAL A 395 -16.66 -7.16 16.33
C VAL A 395 -18.01 -6.64 16.82
N GLU A 396 -18.56 -5.61 16.17
CA GLU A 396 -19.89 -5.05 16.42
C GLU A 396 -20.09 -4.42 17.82
N TRP A 397 -19.01 -4.03 18.50
CA TRP A 397 -19.08 -3.24 19.74
C TRP A 397 -19.31 -1.75 19.47
N LEU A 398 -18.88 -1.28 18.31
CA LEU A 398 -18.99 0.12 17.89
C LEU A 398 -19.82 0.26 16.61
N THR A 399 -20.59 1.34 16.55
CA THR A 399 -21.24 1.77 15.31
C THR A 399 -20.22 2.43 14.38
N GLU A 400 -20.53 2.44 13.10
CA GLU A 400 -19.71 3.11 12.09
C GLU A 400 -19.60 4.62 12.34
N GLU A 401 -20.73 5.29 12.60
CA GLU A 401 -20.76 6.72 12.91
C GLU A 401 -19.88 7.06 14.11
N TYR A 402 -19.98 6.28 15.19
CA TYR A 402 -19.16 6.52 16.38
C TYR A 402 -17.67 6.40 16.06
N CYS A 403 -17.27 5.41 15.27
CA CYS A 403 -15.87 5.25 14.88
C CYS A 403 -15.37 6.48 14.13
N TRP A 404 -16.10 6.95 13.12
CA TRP A 404 -15.68 8.12 12.35
C TRP A 404 -15.61 9.40 13.17
N GLU A 405 -16.60 9.64 14.03
CA GLU A 405 -16.61 10.79 14.94
C GLU A 405 -15.42 10.80 15.90
N ARG A 406 -15.03 9.64 16.43
CA ARG A 406 -13.90 9.56 17.36
C ARG A 406 -12.55 9.57 16.66
N MET A 407 -12.46 9.02 15.45
CA MET A 407 -11.20 8.96 14.71
C MET A 407 -10.84 10.27 14.01
N LEU A 408 -11.82 11.12 13.65
CA LEU A 408 -11.55 12.39 12.96
C LEU A 408 -10.66 13.35 13.76
N PRO A 409 -10.90 13.62 15.06
CA PRO A 409 -9.99 14.45 15.86
C PRO A 409 -8.56 13.91 15.91
N LEU A 410 -8.39 12.58 16.04
CA LEU A 410 -7.08 11.93 16.01
C LEU A 410 -6.38 12.15 14.68
N ALA A 411 -7.12 12.03 13.57
CA ALA A 411 -6.59 12.27 12.23
C ALA A 411 -6.12 13.72 12.02
N ILE A 412 -6.91 14.70 12.46
CA ILE A 412 -6.53 16.12 12.44
C ILE A 412 -5.23 16.34 13.22
N ASP A 413 -5.14 15.73 14.40
CA ASP A 413 -3.97 15.82 15.27
C ASP A 413 -2.71 15.16 14.69
N ILE A 414 -2.87 14.07 13.93
CA ILE A 414 -1.79 13.45 13.16
C ILE A 414 -1.37 14.40 12.03
N GLN A 415 -2.31 14.89 11.21
CA GLN A 415 -2.00 15.73 10.05
C GLN A 415 -1.22 16.99 10.44
N ARG A 416 -1.54 17.59 11.60
CA ARG A 416 -0.86 18.78 12.13
C ARG A 416 0.58 18.54 12.59
N ARG A 417 0.92 17.32 13.03
CA ARG A 417 2.23 17.00 13.63
C ARG A 417 3.26 16.47 12.64
N TYR A 418 2.83 16.04 11.46
CA TYR A 418 3.70 15.53 10.41
C TYR A 418 3.51 16.30 9.11
N SER A 419 4.51 16.21 8.23
CA SER A 419 4.57 16.97 6.98
C SER A 419 4.16 16.18 5.74
N SER A 420 4.12 14.84 5.83
CA SER A 420 3.76 13.94 4.73
C SER A 420 3.52 12.51 5.23
N TRP A 421 2.96 11.65 4.38
CA TRP A 421 2.88 10.21 4.64
C TRP A 421 4.24 9.58 4.97
N ARG A 422 5.32 10.04 4.32
CA ARG A 422 6.69 9.54 4.54
C ARG A 422 7.25 9.98 5.90
N ASP A 423 7.02 11.23 6.29
CA ASP A 423 7.44 11.75 7.60
C ASP A 423 6.68 11.05 8.75
N MET A 424 5.36 10.89 8.60
CA MET A 424 4.52 10.15 9.55
C MET A 424 4.98 8.69 9.70
N SER A 425 5.15 7.97 8.59
CA SER A 425 5.56 6.56 8.63
C SER A 425 6.98 6.35 9.15
N THR A 426 7.89 7.32 8.93
CA THR A 426 9.22 7.32 9.56
C THR A 426 9.10 7.39 11.08
N CYS A 427 8.30 8.33 11.60
CA CYS A 427 8.07 8.45 13.04
C CYS A 427 7.36 7.20 13.62
N TYR A 428 6.47 6.57 12.86
CA TYR A 428 5.84 5.31 13.26
C TYR A 428 6.86 4.17 13.42
N LEU A 429 7.78 4.01 12.46
CA LEU A 429 8.83 3.00 12.51
C LEU A 429 9.83 3.25 13.65
N GLN A 430 10.14 4.52 13.95
CA GLN A 430 11.00 4.88 15.07
C GLN A 430 10.34 4.64 16.42
N GLY A 431 9.06 5.02 16.58
CA GLY A 431 8.28 4.71 17.79
C GLY A 431 8.18 3.20 18.03
N ARG A 432 8.02 2.42 16.96
CA ARG A 432 8.10 0.95 17.03
C ARG A 432 9.41 0.46 17.59
N LEU A 433 10.51 0.97 17.03
CA LEU A 433 11.85 0.50 17.34
C LEU A 433 12.12 0.65 18.84
N LEU A 434 11.66 1.74 19.44
CA LEU A 434 11.70 1.96 20.89
C LEU A 434 10.82 0.98 21.66
N TRP A 435 9.57 0.79 21.24
CA TRP A 435 8.64 -0.11 21.93
C TRP A 435 9.07 -1.59 21.89
N SER A 436 9.72 -2.04 20.82
CA SER A 436 9.95 -3.48 20.57
C SER A 436 10.94 -4.21 21.51
N GLY A 437 11.60 -3.50 22.44
CA GLY A 437 12.46 -4.10 23.46
C GLY A 437 13.64 -4.94 22.94
N GLY A 438 13.99 -4.87 21.65
CA GLY A 438 15.04 -5.66 21.03
C GLY A 438 14.72 -7.15 20.83
N GLY A 439 13.53 -7.62 21.23
CA GLY A 439 13.11 -9.03 21.18
C GLY A 439 12.41 -9.48 19.89
N GLY A 440 12.10 -8.57 18.96
CA GLY A 440 11.26 -8.90 17.81
C GLY A 440 12.05 -9.28 16.55
N LYS A 441 11.95 -10.54 16.10
CA LYS A 441 11.88 -10.81 14.66
C LYS A 441 10.75 -9.93 14.11
N ALA A 442 11.07 -8.83 13.38
CA ALA A 442 10.21 -8.12 12.41
C ALA A 442 10.50 -6.60 12.22
N GLN A 443 11.62 -5.99 12.65
CA GLN A 443 11.90 -4.56 12.29
C GLN A 443 11.79 -4.34 10.77
N ALA A 444 12.52 -5.17 10.04
CA ALA A 444 12.50 -5.25 8.58
C ALA A 444 11.13 -5.62 7.98
N GLU A 445 10.22 -6.27 8.71
CA GLU A 445 8.88 -6.58 8.19
C GLU A 445 8.02 -5.33 8.10
N TYR A 446 8.03 -4.50 9.14
CA TYR A 446 7.29 -3.23 9.12
C TYR A 446 7.92 -2.25 8.14
N GLU A 447 9.25 -2.21 8.03
CA GLU A 447 9.92 -1.38 7.03
C GLU A 447 9.53 -1.80 5.61
N ARG A 448 9.53 -3.12 5.30
CA ARG A 448 9.04 -3.63 4.02
C ARG A 448 7.58 -3.26 3.79
N LEU A 449 6.73 -3.43 4.79
CA LEU A 449 5.30 -3.13 4.66
C LEU A 449 5.02 -1.64 4.46
N VAL A 450 5.73 -0.77 5.17
CA VAL A 450 5.66 0.69 4.96
C VAL A 450 6.13 1.04 3.56
N GLU A 451 7.20 0.40 3.07
CA GLU A 451 7.67 0.61 1.70
C GLU A 451 6.66 0.10 0.66
N GLU A 452 5.99 -1.04 0.91
CA GLU A 452 4.90 -1.53 0.07
C GLU A 452 3.72 -0.55 0.05
N LEU A 453 3.33 0.01 1.20
CA LEU A 453 2.29 1.05 1.26
C LEU A 453 2.68 2.32 0.50
N HIS A 454 3.96 2.69 0.40
CA HIS A 454 4.39 3.82 -0.43
C HIS A 454 4.37 3.50 -1.93
N ASN A 455 4.63 2.25 -2.31
CA ASN A 455 4.80 1.88 -3.72
C ASN A 455 3.54 1.30 -4.38
N GLU A 456 2.63 0.70 -3.61
CA GLU A 456 1.40 0.11 -4.14
C GLU A 456 0.45 1.22 -4.64
N PRO A 457 0.11 1.26 -5.94
CA PRO A 457 -0.72 2.34 -6.49
C PRO A 457 -2.10 2.47 -5.84
N ARG A 458 -2.64 1.36 -5.31
CA ARG A 458 -3.93 1.34 -4.59
C ARG A 458 -3.81 1.50 -3.08
N SER A 459 -2.60 1.72 -2.56
CA SER A 459 -2.41 2.06 -1.14
C SER A 459 -3.13 3.35 -0.80
N PRO A 460 -3.79 3.46 0.36
CA PRO A 460 -4.47 4.69 0.74
C PRO A 460 -3.54 5.93 0.76
N TRP A 461 -2.23 5.78 0.97
CA TRP A 461 -1.26 6.88 0.87
C TRP A 461 -1.07 7.45 -0.54
N ASN A 462 -1.36 6.64 -1.55
CA ASN A 462 -1.31 7.02 -2.97
C ASN A 462 -2.68 7.42 -3.52
N LEU A 463 -3.73 7.34 -2.69
CA LEU A 463 -5.12 7.61 -3.06
C LEU A 463 -5.65 8.93 -2.48
N VAL A 464 -5.07 9.42 -1.39
CA VAL A 464 -5.44 10.71 -0.79
C VAL A 464 -4.19 11.56 -0.53
N PRO A 465 -4.24 12.87 -0.86
CA PRO A 465 -3.14 13.76 -0.56
C PRO A 465 -2.99 13.95 0.95
N TRP A 466 -1.76 14.24 1.40
CA TRP A 466 -1.49 14.46 2.83
C TRP A 466 -2.28 15.65 3.37
N ASP A 467 -2.35 16.74 2.61
CA ASP A 467 -2.95 18.04 2.94
C ASP A 467 -4.45 18.12 2.62
N LEU A 468 -5.15 16.97 2.55
CA LEU A 468 -6.61 16.92 2.43
C LEU A 468 -7.28 17.70 3.58
N ASP A 469 -8.30 18.51 3.27
CA ASP A 469 -9.08 19.19 4.30
C ASP A 469 -9.91 18.18 5.12
N LEU A 470 -9.53 17.96 6.38
CA LEU A 470 -10.14 16.95 7.26
C LEU A 470 -11.39 17.49 7.94
N THR A 471 -12.47 17.63 7.15
CA THR A 471 -13.82 17.96 7.62
C THR A 471 -14.78 16.77 7.44
N ARG A 472 -15.86 16.69 8.22
CA ARG A 472 -16.85 15.59 8.05
C ARG A 472 -17.48 15.68 6.67
N ASP A 473 -17.24 14.68 5.84
CA ASP A 473 -17.75 14.54 4.47
C ASP A 473 -18.69 13.34 4.30
N TRP A 474 -19.09 12.69 5.40
CA TRP A 474 -20.09 11.62 5.44
C TRP A 474 -21.40 12.07 6.10
N ALA A 475 -22.49 11.40 5.72
CA ALA A 475 -23.84 11.67 6.17
C ALA A 475 -24.04 11.46 7.68
#